data_AF-A0A9P6CN39-F1
#
_entry.id   AF-A0A9P6CN39-F1
#
_cell.length_a   1.000
_cell.length_b   1.000
_cell.length_c   1.000
_cell.angle_alpha   90.00
_cell.angle_beta   90.00
_cell.angle_gamma   90.00
#
_symmetry.space_group_name_H-M   'P 1'
#
loop_
_entity.id
_entity.type
_entity.pdbx_description
1 polymer ?
#
loop_
_entity_poly.entity_id
_entity_poly.type
_entity_poly.pdbx_seq_one_letter_code
_entity_poly.pdbx_strand_id
1 'polypeptide(L)' 'LDALNACLCGNVADPSLEGVLRCKQLGCETQFYHLQCISLEWAPRNWVCEA' A
#
# COMPACT_ATOMS: atom_id res chain seq x y z
N LEU A 1 -18.71 -4.62 -0.53
CA LEU A 1 -17.54 -4.96 0.30
C LEU A 1 -16.41 -4.08 -0.19
N ASP A 2 -16.03 -3.12 0.63
CA ASP A 2 -15.10 -2.03 0.30
C ASP A 2 -13.74 -2.56 -0.20
N ALA A 3 -13.52 -2.45 -1.52
CA ALA A 3 -12.26 -2.79 -2.20
C ALA A 3 -11.13 -1.78 -1.93
N LEU A 4 -11.34 -0.81 -1.03
CA LEU A 4 -10.48 0.36 -0.77
C LEU A 4 -9.12 0.06 -0.13
N ASN A 5 -8.81 -1.21 0.16
CA ASN A 5 -7.52 -1.63 0.74
C ASN A 5 -6.90 -2.84 0.04
N ALA A 6 -7.41 -3.21 -1.14
CA ALA A 6 -6.82 -4.29 -1.92
C ALA A 6 -5.51 -3.78 -2.56
N CYS A 7 -4.39 -4.37 -2.18
CA CYS A 7 -3.10 -4.12 -2.81
C CYS A 7 -3.10 -4.62 -4.27
N LEU A 8 -2.06 -4.29 -5.03
CA LEU A 8 -1.87 -4.71 -6.43
C LEU A 8 -1.92 -6.24 -6.63
N CYS A 9 -1.65 -7.02 -5.59
CA CYS A 9 -1.75 -8.48 -5.62
C CYS A 9 -3.19 -9.02 -5.44
N GLY A 10 -4.19 -8.14 -5.31
CA GLY A 10 -5.59 -8.51 -5.06
C GLY A 10 -5.90 -8.88 -3.61
N ASN A 11 -4.89 -8.93 -2.73
CA ASN A 11 -5.06 -9.18 -1.31
C ASN A 11 -5.11 -7.87 -0.51
N VAL A 12 -5.81 -7.90 0.63
CA VAL A 12 -5.84 -6.76 1.56
C VAL A 12 -4.46 -6.55 2.15
N ALA A 13 -3.94 -5.32 2.07
CA ALA A 13 -2.73 -4.92 2.78
C ALA A 13 -3.10 -4.43 4.18
N ASP A 14 -2.94 -5.31 5.18
CA ASP A 14 -3.26 -5.00 6.58
C ASP A 14 -2.17 -4.09 7.19
N PRO A 15 -2.51 -2.85 7.61
CA PRO A 15 -1.53 -1.91 8.16
C PRO A 15 -0.98 -2.32 9.53
N SER A 16 -1.53 -3.34 10.19
CA SER A 16 -0.98 -3.90 11.42
C SER A 16 0.17 -4.89 11.18
N LEU A 17 0.36 -5.33 9.93
CA LEU A 17 1.45 -6.22 9.55
C LEU A 17 2.70 -5.45 9.15
N GLU A 18 3.86 -6.01 9.50
CA GLU A 18 5.12 -5.59 8.89
C GLU A 18 5.09 -5.84 7.39
N GLY A 19 5.88 -5.08 6.63
CA GLY A 19 5.87 -5.24 5.18
C GLY A 19 4.77 -4.46 4.47
N VAL A 20 3.95 -3.67 5.19
CA VAL A 20 2.89 -2.83 4.62
C VAL A 20 3.20 -1.36 4.82
N LEU A 21 2.89 -0.53 3.83
CA LEU A 21 3.03 0.92 3.92
C LEU A 21 1.83 1.65 3.33
N ARG A 22 1.59 2.85 3.83
CA ARG A 22 0.49 3.71 3.39
C ARG A 22 0.96 4.72 2.34
N CYS A 23 0.26 4.78 1.22
CA CYS A 23 0.40 5.83 0.21
C CYS A 23 0.04 7.20 0.80
N LYS A 24 0.87 8.21 0.56
CA LYS A 24 0.64 9.59 0.99
C LYS A 24 -0.10 10.46 -0.03
N GLN A 25 -0.42 9.93 -1.21
CA GLN A 25 -1.19 10.62 -2.22
C GLN A 25 -2.64 10.83 -1.74
N LEU A 26 -3.08 12.08 -1.77
CA LEU A 26 -4.44 12.44 -1.37
C LEU A 26 -5.44 11.81 -2.35
N GLY A 27 -6.42 11.08 -1.82
CA GLY A 27 -7.42 10.40 -2.65
C GLY A 27 -6.93 9.11 -3.32
N CYS A 28 -5.79 8.54 -2.91
CA CYS A 28 -5.37 7.22 -3.38
C CYS A 28 -6.42 6.16 -3.02
N GLU A 29 -6.97 5.49 -4.03
CA GLU A 29 -8.03 4.49 -3.86
C GLU A 29 -7.55 3.28 -3.07
N THR A 30 -6.31 2.83 -3.32
CA THR A 30 -5.72 1.63 -2.71
C THR A 30 -5.23 1.84 -1.28
N GLN A 31 -4.77 3.05 -0.96
CA GLN A 31 -4.22 3.49 0.34
C GLN A 31 -3.02 2.71 0.91
N PHE A 32 -3.00 1.37 0.88
CA PHE A 32 -1.98 0.51 1.48
C PHE A 32 -1.41 -0.48 0.48
N TYR A 33 -0.10 -0.70 0.59
CA TYR A 33 0.65 -1.55 -0.31
C TYR A 33 1.60 -2.44 0.48
N HIS A 34 1.70 -3.71 0.08
CA HIS A 34 2.81 -4.55 0.52
C HIS A 34 4.10 -4.06 -0.15
N LEU A 35 5.14 -3.87 0.65
CA LEU A 35 6.49 -3.50 0.21
C LEU A 35 6.97 -4.38 -0.95
N GLN A 36 6.75 -5.69 -0.85
CA GLN A 36 7.12 -6.65 -1.89
C GLN A 36 6.36 -6.45 -3.21
N CYS A 37 5.09 -6.04 -3.15
CA CYS A 37 4.28 -5.79 -4.36
C CYS A 37 4.70 -4.54 -5.13
N ILE A 38 5.45 -3.64 -4.49
CA ILE A 38 5.99 -2.41 -5.10
C ILE A 38 7.53 -2.42 -5.13
N SER A 39 8.14 -3.60 -4.98
CA SER A 39 9.58 -3.82 -5.06
C SER A 39 10.42 -2.95 -4.12
N LEU A 40 9.90 -2.69 -2.92
CA LEU A 40 10.62 -1.99 -1.86
C LEU A 40 11.02 -2.96 -0.76
N GLU A 41 12.21 -2.76 -0.20
CA GLU A 41 12.67 -3.50 0.98
C GLU A 41 12.29 -2.79 2.29
N TRP A 42 12.11 -1.46 2.25
CA TRP A 42 11.85 -0.61 3.43
C TRP A 42 10.80 0.45 3.11
N ALA A 43 9.96 0.79 4.09
CA ALA A 43 8.92 1.81 3.92
C ALA A 43 9.50 3.24 3.91
N PRO A 44 9.47 3.95 2.77
CA PRO A 44 9.95 5.33 2.72
C PRO A 44 8.95 6.25 3.42
N ARG A 45 9.43 7.27 4.12
CA ARG A 45 8.59 8.16 4.94
C ARG A 45 7.49 8.90 4.15
N ASN A 46 7.79 9.28 2.91
CA ASN A 46 6.92 10.09 2.05
C ASN A 46 6.56 9.37 0.74
N TRP A 47 6.43 8.04 0.78
CA TRP A 47 6.13 7.28 -0.43
C TRP A 47 4.73 7.59 -0.96
N VAL A 48 4.65 7.69 -2.29
CA VAL A 48 3.43 7.81 -3.07
C VAL A 48 3.46 6.76 -4.16
N CYS A 49 2.32 6.14 -4.48
CA CYS A 49 2.23 5.19 -5.58
C CYS A 49 2.33 5.92 -6.93
N GLU A 50 2.71 5.19 -7.98
CA GLU A 50 2.72 5.69 -9.36
C GLU A 50 1.36 5.56 -10.07
N ALA A 51 0.32 5.14 -9.34
CA ALA A 51 -1.02 4.87 -9.85
C ALA A 51 -1.69 6.10 -10.48
#